data_AF-A0A1X4HTP4-F1
#
_entry.id   AF-A0A1X4HTP4-F1
#
_cell.length_a   1.000
_cell.length_b   1.000
_cell.length_c   1.000
_cell.angle_alpha   90.00
_cell.angle_beta   90.00
_cell.angle_gamma   90.00
#
_symmetry.space_group_name_H-M   'P 1'
#
loop_
_entity.id
_entity.type
_entity.pdbx_description
1 polymer ?
#
loop_
_entity_poly.entity_id
_entity_poly.type
_entity_poly.pdbx_seq_one_letter_code
_entity_poly.pdbx_strand_id
1 'polypeptide(L)'
;AVCGVAAVESAAAGLLLDGSAWLRRPGGVEATALLWQAVVVTVIGFVCWYMGMQRIGAERATLFSGLIPVAAACTAPLVGTGSYGAAQAVGSALVGAGVVLGAGAGSRLRRPAGVLRPRRPFPSRPGTPPRTPLLKRRRA
;
A
#
# COMPACT_ATOMS: atom_id res chain seq x y z
N ALA A 1 17.38 8.01 -11.08
CA ALA A 1 17.84 8.02 -12.49
C ALA A 1 16.67 7.91 -13.46
N VAL A 2 15.91 6.81 -13.43
CA VAL A 2 14.83 6.54 -14.40
C VAL A 2 13.73 7.63 -14.42
N CYS A 3 13.27 8.10 -13.26
CA CYS A 3 12.28 9.19 -13.20
C CYS A 3 12.81 10.52 -13.79
N GLY A 4 14.12 10.76 -13.68
CA GLY A 4 14.74 11.94 -14.26
C GLY A 4 14.76 11.85 -15.78
N VAL A 5 15.13 10.68 -16.32
CA VAL A 5 15.05 10.41 -17.76
C VAL A 5 13.61 10.54 -18.26
N ALA A 6 12.64 9.98 -17.53
CA ALA A 6 11.22 10.07 -17.88
C ALA A 6 10.66 11.50 -17.82
N ALA A 7 11.12 12.31 -16.88
CA ALA A 7 10.75 13.73 -16.83
C ALA A 7 11.33 14.49 -18.02
N VAL A 8 12.59 14.24 -18.37
CA VAL A 8 13.27 14.88 -19.51
C VAL A 8 12.62 14.46 -20.83
N GLU A 9 12.34 13.18 -21.03
CA GLU A 9 11.69 12.70 -22.26
C GLU A 9 10.27 13.27 -22.40
N SER A 10 9.50 13.34 -21.30
CA SER A 10 8.15 13.91 -21.31
C SER A 10 8.17 15.41 -21.62
N ALA A 11 9.13 16.15 -21.04
CA ALA A 11 9.31 17.57 -21.33
C ALA A 11 9.76 17.82 -22.77
N ALA A 12 10.69 17.01 -23.28
CA ALA A 12 11.13 17.06 -24.66
C ALA A 12 9.97 16.75 -25.63
N ALA A 13 9.18 15.71 -25.35
CA ALA A 13 8.01 15.35 -26.14
C ALA A 13 6.97 16.48 -26.16
N GLY A 14 6.63 17.07 -25.00
CA GLY A 14 5.70 18.19 -24.92
C GLY A 14 6.18 19.43 -25.70
N LEU A 15 7.47 19.77 -25.60
CA LEU A 15 8.05 20.87 -26.38
C LEU A 15 8.06 20.60 -27.88
N LEU A 16 8.32 19.36 -28.31
CA LEU A 16 8.34 18.99 -29.72
C LEU A 16 6.94 18.93 -30.34
N LEU A 17 5.94 18.45 -29.59
CA LEU A 17 4.57 18.26 -30.08
C LEU A 17 3.71 19.52 -29.94
N ASP A 18 3.79 20.21 -28.80
CA ASP A 18 2.89 21.32 -28.44
C ASP A 18 3.61 22.68 -28.34
N GLY A 19 4.95 22.70 -28.44
CA GLY A 19 5.73 23.94 -28.40
C GLY A 19 5.53 24.73 -27.10
N SER A 20 5.28 26.03 -27.22
CA SER A 20 5.01 26.91 -26.05
C SER A 20 3.63 26.66 -25.43
N ALA A 21 2.73 25.95 -26.12
CA ALA A 21 1.41 25.63 -25.60
C ALA A 21 1.42 24.44 -24.62
N TRP A 22 2.54 23.73 -24.46
CA TRP A 22 2.65 22.59 -23.53
C TRP A 22 2.33 22.96 -22.07
N LEU A 23 2.49 24.23 -21.70
CA LEU A 23 2.18 24.76 -20.36
C LEU A 23 1.01 25.75 -20.37
N ARG A 24 -0.01 25.48 -21.20
CA ARG A 24 -1.23 26.28 -21.22
C ARG A 24 -2.00 26.15 -19.91
N ARG A 25 -2.71 27.23 -19.53
CA ARG A 25 -3.70 27.14 -18.45
C ARG A 25 -4.87 26.22 -18.87
N PRO A 26 -5.32 25.33 -17.97
CA PRO A 26 -6.44 24.45 -18.26
C PRO A 26 -7.74 25.25 -18.37
N GLY A 27 -8.62 24.84 -19.27
CA GLY A 27 -10.00 25.32 -19.35
C GLY A 27 -10.84 24.82 -18.16
N GLY A 28 -12.10 25.25 -18.08
CA GLY A 28 -12.97 24.89 -16.95
C GLY A 28 -13.20 23.39 -16.78
N VAL A 29 -13.42 22.66 -17.88
CA VAL A 29 -13.62 21.20 -17.87
C VAL A 29 -12.34 20.47 -17.45
N GLU A 30 -11.19 20.87 -18.01
CA GLU A 30 -9.88 20.30 -17.67
C GLU A 30 -9.55 20.56 -16.20
N ALA A 31 -9.78 21.78 -15.70
CA ALA A 31 -9.57 22.12 -14.31
C ALA A 31 -10.48 21.29 -13.38
N THR A 32 -11.74 21.06 -13.78
CA THR A 32 -12.66 20.21 -13.01
C THR A 32 -12.19 18.75 -13.01
N ALA A 33 -11.71 18.23 -14.14
CA ALA A 33 -11.13 16.88 -14.20
C ALA A 33 -9.88 16.74 -13.33
N LEU A 34 -9.00 17.75 -13.35
CA LEU A 34 -7.81 17.80 -12.49
C LEU A 34 -8.19 17.87 -11.00
N LEU A 35 -9.19 18.66 -10.64
CA LEU A 35 -9.70 18.74 -9.27
C LEU A 35 -10.31 17.41 -8.82
N TRP A 36 -11.10 16.77 -9.66
CA TRP A 36 -11.64 15.44 -9.40
C TRP A 36 -10.52 14.42 -9.16
N GLN A 37 -9.51 14.40 -10.03
CA GLN A 37 -8.37 13.50 -9.90
C GLN A 37 -7.57 13.76 -8.61
N ALA A 38 -7.33 15.03 -8.28
CA ALA A 38 -6.56 15.41 -7.10
C ALA A 38 -7.31 15.11 -5.80
N VAL A 39 -8.59 15.48 -5.69
CA VAL A 39 -9.33 15.35 -4.43
C VAL A 39 -9.91 13.95 -4.28
N VAL A 40 -10.67 13.49 -5.27
CA VAL A 40 -11.44 12.25 -5.13
C VAL A 40 -10.56 11.03 -5.37
N VAL A 41 -9.87 10.98 -6.50
CA VAL A 41 -9.07 9.80 -6.85
C VAL A 41 -7.82 9.70 -5.98
N THR A 42 -7.18 10.83 -5.69
CA THR A 42 -5.92 10.84 -4.94
C THR A 42 -6.15 10.96 -3.43
N VAL A 43 -6.72 12.06 -2.92
CA VAL A 43 -6.85 12.25 -1.46
C VAL A 43 -7.80 11.23 -0.83
N ILE A 44 -9.04 11.15 -1.30
CA ILE A 44 -10.02 10.20 -0.73
C ILE A 44 -9.58 8.76 -0.97
N GLY A 45 -9.10 8.44 -2.18
CA GLY A 45 -8.55 7.12 -2.50
C GLY A 45 -7.41 6.70 -1.57
N PHE A 46 -6.44 7.58 -1.32
CA PHE A 46 -5.35 7.28 -0.38
C PHE A 46 -5.83 7.14 1.05
N VAL A 47 -6.73 8.00 1.55
CA VAL A 47 -7.26 7.85 2.92
C VAL A 47 -7.93 6.49 3.09
N CYS A 48 -8.82 6.12 2.17
CA CYS A 48 -9.49 4.82 2.17
C CYS A 48 -8.47 3.67 2.12
N TRP A 49 -7.46 3.78 1.27
CA TRP A 49 -6.39 2.79 1.14
C TRP A 49 -5.59 2.63 2.43
N TYR A 50 -5.11 3.72 3.03
CA TYR A 50 -4.34 3.68 4.27
C TYR A 50 -5.17 3.16 5.44
N MET A 51 -6.46 3.52 5.53
CA MET A 51 -7.37 2.94 6.52
C MET A 51 -7.54 1.43 6.32
N GLY A 52 -7.66 0.98 5.07
CA GLY A 52 -7.68 -0.44 4.72
C GLY A 52 -6.40 -1.15 5.13
N MET A 53 -5.24 -0.62 4.69
CA MET A 53 -3.91 -1.15 5.03
C MET A 53 -3.70 -1.30 6.53
N GLN A 54 -4.14 -0.34 7.34
CA GLN A 54 -4.04 -0.42 8.80
C GLN A 54 -4.88 -1.56 9.39
N ARG A 55 -5.98 -1.96 8.74
CA ARG A 55 -6.87 -3.03 9.22
C ARG A 55 -6.42 -4.43 8.80
N ILE A 56 -5.95 -4.59 7.57
CA ILE A 56 -5.62 -5.92 6.99
C ILE A 56 -4.11 -6.20 6.87
N GLY A 57 -3.27 -5.19 7.14
CA GLY A 57 -1.81 -5.25 6.98
C GLY A 57 -1.34 -4.97 5.55
N ALA A 58 -0.13 -4.44 5.42
CA ALA A 58 0.44 -4.04 4.13
C ALA A 58 0.59 -5.20 3.14
N GLU A 59 1.02 -6.38 3.61
CA GLU A 59 1.23 -7.56 2.77
C GLU A 59 -0.05 -8.03 2.06
N ARG A 60 -1.19 -8.02 2.78
CA ARG A 60 -2.48 -8.42 2.18
C ARG A 60 -3.08 -7.31 1.36
N ALA A 61 -2.89 -6.06 1.76
CA ALA A 61 -3.44 -4.92 1.03
C ALA A 61 -2.89 -4.87 -0.38
N THR A 62 -1.57 -5.02 -0.58
CA THR A 62 -0.96 -4.97 -1.92
C THR A 62 -1.48 -6.05 -2.87
N LEU A 63 -1.97 -7.20 -2.36
CA LEU A 63 -2.64 -8.20 -3.20
C LEU A 63 -3.90 -7.64 -3.89
N PHE A 64 -4.61 -6.71 -3.25
CA PHE A 64 -5.78 -6.05 -3.85
C PHE A 64 -5.41 -5.12 -5.01
N SER A 65 -4.15 -4.71 -5.17
CA SER A 65 -3.72 -4.03 -6.40
C SER A 65 -3.87 -4.92 -7.63
N GLY A 66 -3.90 -6.25 -7.47
CA GLY A 66 -4.25 -7.18 -8.53
C GLY A 66 -5.68 -6.97 -9.07
N LEU A 67 -6.59 -6.35 -8.30
CA LEU A 67 -7.97 -6.07 -8.71
C LEU A 67 -8.11 -4.84 -9.62
N ILE A 68 -7.05 -4.05 -9.84
CA ILE A 68 -7.05 -2.87 -10.73
C ILE A 68 -7.64 -3.17 -12.12
N PRO A 69 -7.21 -4.21 -12.85
CA PRO A 69 -7.81 -4.56 -14.14
C PRO A 69 -9.31 -4.86 -14.07
N VAL A 70 -9.80 -5.42 -12.97
CA VAL A 70 -11.24 -5.69 -12.76
C VAL A 70 -12.01 -4.38 -12.61
N ALA A 71 -11.50 -3.46 -11.78
CA ALA A 71 -12.10 -2.14 -11.62
C ALA A 71 -12.13 -1.36 -12.94
N ALA A 72 -11.05 -1.42 -13.72
CA ALA A 72 -10.98 -0.82 -15.05
C ALA A 72 -12.02 -1.41 -16.00
N ALA A 73 -12.12 -2.74 -16.06
CA ALA A 73 -13.09 -3.45 -16.86
C ALA A 73 -14.54 -3.05 -16.53
N CYS A 74 -14.88 -3.02 -15.23
CA CYS A 74 -16.21 -2.64 -14.77
C CYS A 74 -16.55 -1.16 -15.04
N THR A 75 -15.55 -0.29 -15.10
CA THR A 75 -15.77 1.15 -15.33
C THR A 75 -15.92 1.49 -16.81
N ALA A 76 -15.27 0.75 -17.72
CA ALA A 76 -15.28 1.04 -19.15
C ALA A 76 -16.70 1.19 -19.77
N PRO A 77 -17.71 0.36 -19.43
CA PRO A 77 -19.08 0.56 -19.91
C PRO A 77 -19.74 1.82 -19.35
N LEU A 78 -19.45 2.18 -18.09
CA LEU A 78 -20.06 3.33 -17.42
C LEU A 78 -19.64 4.65 -18.07
N VAL A 79 -18.42 4.73 -18.60
CA VAL A 79 -17.89 5.90 -19.28
C VAL A 79 -18.02 5.81 -20.82
N GLY A 80 -18.70 4.78 -21.33
CA GLY A 80 -18.95 4.58 -22.75
C GLY A 80 -17.70 4.22 -23.57
N THR A 81 -16.60 3.83 -22.94
CA THR A 81 -15.32 3.54 -23.63
C THR A 81 -15.14 2.07 -24.02
N GLY A 82 -16.08 1.19 -23.64
CA GLY A 82 -16.04 -0.22 -24.02
C GLY A 82 -17.22 -1.03 -23.45
N SER A 83 -17.24 -2.33 -23.71
CA SER A 83 -18.24 -3.27 -23.17
C SER A 83 -17.60 -4.31 -22.25
N TYR A 84 -18.37 -4.79 -21.27
CA TYR A 84 -17.94 -5.86 -20.37
C TYR A 84 -18.24 -7.23 -21.00
N GLY A 85 -17.32 -7.72 -21.81
CA GLY A 85 -17.46 -8.99 -22.53
C GLY A 85 -17.11 -10.24 -21.70
N ALA A 86 -17.36 -11.42 -22.27
CA ALA A 86 -17.06 -12.70 -21.64
C ALA A 86 -15.58 -12.85 -21.25
N ALA A 87 -14.65 -12.38 -22.08
CA ALA A 87 -13.22 -12.41 -21.77
C ALA A 87 -12.86 -11.55 -20.54
N GLN A 88 -13.47 -10.37 -20.38
CA GLN A 88 -13.32 -9.50 -19.21
C GLN A 88 -13.83 -10.20 -17.95
N ALA A 89 -14.97 -10.90 -18.05
CA ALA A 89 -15.56 -11.66 -16.96
C ALA A 89 -14.65 -12.81 -16.51
N VAL A 90 -14.15 -13.62 -17.44
CA VAL A 90 -13.22 -14.73 -17.15
C VAL A 90 -11.93 -14.20 -16.54
N GLY A 91 -11.33 -13.15 -17.12
CA GLY A 91 -10.13 -12.50 -16.56
C GLY A 91 -10.36 -11.97 -15.15
N SER A 92 -11.52 -11.33 -14.91
CA SER A 92 -11.88 -10.81 -13.58
C SER A 92 -12.08 -11.92 -12.55
N ALA A 93 -12.68 -13.04 -12.94
CA ALA A 93 -12.83 -14.21 -12.08
C ALA A 93 -11.45 -14.82 -11.71
N LEU A 94 -10.53 -14.92 -12.67
CA LEU A 94 -9.17 -15.42 -12.43
C LEU A 94 -8.39 -14.51 -11.47
N VAL A 95 -8.49 -13.18 -11.66
CA VAL A 95 -7.89 -12.20 -10.74
C VAL A 95 -8.48 -12.33 -9.33
N GLY A 96 -9.80 -12.40 -9.22
CA GLY A 96 -10.49 -12.58 -7.94
C GLY A 96 -10.04 -13.86 -7.22
N ALA A 97 -9.94 -14.97 -7.94
CA ALA A 97 -9.42 -16.23 -7.41
C ALA A 97 -7.98 -16.07 -6.89
N GLY A 98 -7.10 -15.42 -7.65
CA GLY A 98 -5.73 -15.13 -7.23
C GLY A 98 -5.64 -14.33 -5.93
N VAL A 99 -6.44 -13.27 -5.79
CA VAL A 99 -6.48 -12.46 -4.57
C VAL A 99 -7.02 -13.23 -3.38
N VAL A 100 -8.10 -14.01 -3.55
CA VAL A 100 -8.68 -14.85 -2.48
C VAL A 100 -7.68 -15.90 -1.98
N LEU A 101 -6.98 -16.56 -2.90
CA LEU A 101 -5.95 -17.54 -2.56
C LEU A 101 -4.75 -16.88 -1.88
N GLY A 102 -4.25 -15.76 -2.42
CA GLY A 102 -3.11 -15.03 -1.87
C GLY A 102 -3.37 -14.40 -0.50
N ALA A 103 -4.59 -13.92 -0.24
CA ALA A 103 -4.97 -13.32 1.05
C ALA A 103 -5.03 -14.33 2.21
N GLY A 104 -4.83 -15.62 1.93
CA GLY A 104 -4.73 -16.67 2.96
C GLY A 104 -6.07 -17.29 3.35
N ALA A 105 -7.08 -17.26 2.47
CA ALA A 105 -8.34 -17.98 2.73
C ALA A 105 -8.11 -19.47 3.05
N GLY A 106 -7.04 -20.08 2.52
CA GLY A 106 -6.61 -21.45 2.82
C GLY A 106 -5.58 -21.62 3.96
N SER A 107 -4.95 -20.56 4.45
CA SER A 107 -3.88 -20.67 5.46
C SER A 107 -4.40 -20.85 6.90
N ARG A 108 -5.70 -20.63 7.14
CA ARG A 108 -6.34 -21.03 8.41
C ARG A 108 -6.31 -22.55 8.64
N LEU A 109 -6.27 -23.37 7.59
CA LEU A 109 -6.13 -24.82 7.71
C LEU A 109 -4.69 -25.29 7.94
N ARG A 110 -3.68 -24.46 7.66
CA ARG A 110 -2.25 -24.78 7.77
C ARG A 110 -1.61 -24.15 9.00
N ARG A 111 -2.30 -24.14 10.14
CA ARG A 111 -1.63 -23.91 11.42
C ARG A 111 -0.85 -25.20 11.75
N PRO A 112 0.49 -25.23 11.69
CA PRO A 112 1.20 -26.42 12.14
C PRO A 112 0.92 -26.54 13.64
N ALA A 113 0.24 -27.62 14.02
CA ALA A 113 0.23 -28.04 15.41
C ALA A 113 1.68 -28.27 15.83
N GLY A 114 2.12 -27.61 16.91
CA GLY A 114 3.36 -27.95 17.57
C GLY A 114 4.58 -27.11 17.19
N VAL A 115 4.71 -25.96 17.85
CA VAL A 115 5.96 -25.70 18.57
C VAL A 115 5.56 -25.26 19.97
N LEU A 116 5.37 -26.24 20.85
CA LEU A 116 5.50 -25.98 22.28
C LEU A 116 6.93 -25.44 22.47
N ARG A 117 7.10 -24.12 22.57
CA ARG A 117 8.38 -23.57 23.03
C ARG A 117 8.58 -24.07 24.45
N PRO A 118 9.66 -24.82 24.77
CA PRO A 118 9.96 -25.15 26.15
C PRO A 118 10.10 -23.83 26.93
N ARG A 119 9.33 -23.69 28.02
CA ARG A 119 9.58 -22.62 29.00
C ARG A 119 11.03 -22.76 29.45
N ARG A 120 11.91 -21.84 29.04
CA ARG A 120 13.24 -21.76 29.63
C ARG A 120 13.05 -21.40 31.12
N PRO A 121 13.58 -22.18 32.07
CA PRO A 121 13.58 -21.79 33.47
C PRO A 121 14.31 -20.45 33.59
N PHE A 122 13.70 -19.48 34.28
CA PHE A 122 14.37 -18.22 34.60
C PHE A 122 15.60 -18.52 35.46
N PRO A 123 16.80 -18.01 35.12
CA PRO A 123 17.92 -18.10 36.02
C PRO A 123 17.65 -17.22 37.25
N SER A 124 17.59 -17.84 38.43
CA SER A 124 17.54 -17.15 39.72
C SER A 124 18.74 -16.20 39.81
N ARG A 125 18.47 -14.90 40.01
CA ARG A 125 19.52 -13.88 40.19
C ARG A 125 20.36 -14.22 41.44
N PRO A 126 21.70 -14.21 41.38
CA PRO A 126 22.53 -14.26 42.59
C PRO A 126 22.28 -13.03 43.47
N GLY A 127 22.18 -13.25 44.78
CA GLY A 127 21.85 -12.23 45.78
C GLY A 127 22.78 -11.01 45.75
N THR A 128 22.20 -9.84 46.00
CA THR A 128 22.92 -8.58 46.16
C THR A 128 23.73 -8.63 47.47
N PRO A 129 25.03 -8.31 47.50
CA PRO A 129 25.78 -8.25 48.75
C PRO A 129 25.34 -7.04 49.60
N PRO A 130 25.43 -7.14 50.94
CA PRO A 130 24.96 -6.10 51.85
C PRO A 130 25.79 -4.83 51.72
N ARG A 131 25.12 -3.68 51.59
CA ARG A 131 25.73 -2.35 51.55
C ARG A 131 26.26 -1.99 52.95
N THR A 132 27.57 -1.96 53.11
CA THR A 132 28.23 -1.35 54.28
C THR A 132 28.05 0.17 54.24
N PRO A 133 27.57 0.81 55.32
CA PRO A 133 27.50 2.27 55.39
C PRO A 133 28.91 2.84 55.60
N LEU A 134 29.39 3.59 54.60
CA LEU A 134 30.64 4.35 54.67
C LEU A 134 30.55 5.44 55.75
N LEU A 135 31.27 5.21 56.84
CA LEU A 135 31.50 6.14 57.94
C LEU A 135 32.19 7.41 57.38
N LYS A 136 31.42 8.50 57.24
CA LYS A 136 31.96 9.81 56.84
C LYS A 136 32.82 10.35 57.96
N ARG A 137 34.12 10.09 57.85
CA ARG A 137 35.19 10.54 58.76
C ARG A 137 35.21 12.08 58.79
N ARG A 138 34.64 12.66 59.85
CA ARG A 138 34.89 14.05 60.28
C ARG A 138 36.38 14.22 60.61
N ARG A 139 37.05 15.20 59.99
CA ARG A 139 38.18 15.99 60.50
C ARG A 139 38.10 17.34 59.77
N ALA A 140 37.79 18.44 60.47
CA ALA A 140 38.68 19.23 61.34
C ALA A 140 39.71 19.97 60.51
#